data_AF-A0A1A8J5M2-F1
#
_entry.id   AF-A0A1A8J5M2-F1
#
_cell.length_a   1.000
_cell.length_b   1.000
_cell.length_c   1.000
_cell.angle_alpha   90.00
_cell.angle_beta   90.00
_cell.angle_gamma   90.00
#
_symmetry.space_group_name_H-M   'P 1'
#
loop_
_entity.id
_entity.type
_entity.pdbx_description
1 polymer ?
#
loop_
_entity_poly.entity_id
_entity_poly.type
_entity_poly.pdbx_seq_one_letter_code
_entity_poly.pdbx_strand_id
1 'polypeptide(L)'
;MRVDCGTEFYLSLFIQEKLAGHRHNHERRPFVQTPSTRNHVIERMWSEVNARVNYPLKTALVQLVDMEDLDMEDNTSKYCVSNLTCQMAGLGITNVIKAWNAHRIPGKGIPNELAKEGCPARVPEDLLPVGDAAADLYQQETGSALKRESIFGCDPFTSEASRQQTETEFGSHFDLASLYQNVVNHNYEPFQDAVRSLIDTTRRCV
;
A
#
# COMPACT_ATOMS: atom_id res chain seq x y z
N MET A 1 9.50 16.32 -2.63
CA MET A 1 8.86 15.19 -3.34
C MET A 1 9.59 15.08 -4.66
N ARG A 2 10.07 13.88 -4.98
CA ARG A 2 10.60 13.60 -6.32
C ARG A 2 9.45 13.64 -7.30
N VAL A 3 9.51 14.59 -8.21
CA VAL A 3 8.49 14.81 -9.23
C VAL A 3 9.16 15.10 -10.58
N ASP A 4 10.46 14.81 -10.68
CA ASP A 4 11.28 14.97 -11.88
C ASP A 4 11.19 13.77 -12.83
N CYS A 5 10.65 12.64 -12.37
CA CYS A 5 10.37 11.47 -13.19
C CYS A 5 8.99 10.90 -12.82
N GLY A 6 8.14 10.66 -13.83
CA GLY A 6 6.82 10.05 -13.66
C GLY A 6 5.69 11.01 -13.27
N THR A 7 4.48 10.47 -13.16
CA THR A 7 3.22 11.22 -12.88
C THR A 7 2.53 10.78 -11.59
N GLU A 8 3.16 9.88 -10.83
CA GLU A 8 2.58 9.17 -9.67
C GLU A 8 2.16 10.12 -8.55
N PHE A 9 2.82 11.28 -8.43
CA PHE A 9 2.55 12.25 -7.36
C PHE A 9 1.61 13.38 -7.78
N TYR A 10 1.15 13.44 -9.04
CA TYR A 10 0.38 14.59 -9.54
C TYR A 10 -0.85 14.89 -8.69
N LEU A 11 -1.60 13.85 -8.31
CA LEU A 11 -2.78 14.01 -7.47
C LEU A 11 -2.43 14.55 -6.07
N SER A 12 -1.35 14.03 -5.46
CA SER A 12 -0.89 14.49 -4.15
C SER A 12 -0.43 15.96 -4.17
N LEU A 13 0.29 16.36 -5.21
CA LEU A 13 0.74 17.76 -5.38
C LEU A 13 -0.43 18.71 -5.59
N PHE A 14 -1.41 18.29 -6.40
CA PHE A 14 -2.62 19.06 -6.66
C PHE A 14 -3.39 19.33 -5.35
N ILE A 15 -3.62 18.30 -4.53
CA ILE A 15 -4.30 18.48 -3.25
C ILE A 15 -3.44 19.31 -2.26
N GLN A 16 -2.12 19.13 -2.23
CA GLN A 16 -1.22 19.96 -1.42
C GLN A 16 -1.33 21.44 -1.79
N GLU A 17 -1.43 21.77 -3.07
CA GLU A 17 -1.60 23.15 -3.54
C GLU A 17 -2.96 23.72 -3.13
N LYS A 18 -4.04 22.93 -3.23
CA LYS A 18 -5.38 23.32 -2.76
C LYS A 18 -5.40 23.65 -1.27
N LEU A 19 -4.63 22.94 -0.48
CA LEU A 19 -4.55 23.11 0.96
C LEU A 19 -3.50 24.15 1.41
N ALA A 20 -2.85 24.84 0.47
CA ALA A 20 -1.75 25.77 0.76
C ALA A 20 -2.11 26.83 1.80
N GLY A 21 -3.33 27.40 1.71
CA GLY A 21 -3.84 28.44 2.61
C GLY A 21 -4.24 27.95 4.00
N HIS A 22 -4.25 26.64 4.24
CA HIS A 22 -4.54 26.03 5.55
C HIS A 22 -3.26 25.67 6.32
N ARG A 23 -2.08 25.94 5.75
CA ARG A 23 -0.79 25.61 6.37
C ARG A 23 -0.43 26.64 7.43
N HIS A 24 0.31 26.24 8.45
CA HIS A 24 0.78 27.19 9.45
C HIS A 24 1.85 28.16 8.90
N ASN A 25 2.71 27.67 8.00
CA ASN A 25 3.75 28.46 7.36
C ASN A 25 3.40 28.72 5.89
N HIS A 26 3.05 29.96 5.58
CA HIS A 26 2.74 30.43 4.23
C HIS A 26 3.95 31.02 3.47
N GLU A 27 5.08 31.24 4.15
CA GLU A 27 6.30 31.76 3.51
C GLU A 27 6.99 30.72 2.62
N ARG A 28 6.69 29.44 2.85
CA ARG A 28 7.22 28.31 2.08
C ARG A 28 6.17 27.75 1.16
N ARG A 29 6.57 27.31 -0.03
CA ARG A 29 5.69 26.59 -0.96
C ARG A 29 5.08 25.33 -0.32
N PRO A 30 3.90 24.88 -0.78
CA PRO A 30 3.23 23.67 -0.28
C PRO A 30 4.13 22.45 -0.34
N PHE A 31 4.87 22.32 -1.45
CA PHE A 31 5.85 21.27 -1.66
C PHE A 31 7.15 21.83 -2.23
N VAL A 32 8.22 21.04 -2.07
CA VAL A 32 9.53 21.29 -2.69
C VAL A 32 9.78 20.15 -3.67
N GLN A 33 9.98 20.48 -4.95
CA GLN A 33 10.44 19.55 -5.97
C GLN A 33 11.93 19.30 -5.76
N THR A 34 12.30 18.03 -5.70
CA THR A 34 13.65 17.59 -5.37
C THR A 34 14.13 16.67 -6.48
N PRO A 35 15.33 16.88 -7.05
CA PRO A 35 15.83 16.04 -8.13
C PRO A 35 16.11 14.62 -7.61
N SER A 36 15.97 13.62 -8.48
CA SER A 36 16.21 12.20 -8.25
C SER A 36 17.60 11.87 -7.71
N THR A 37 18.56 12.77 -7.86
CA THR A 37 19.92 12.66 -7.32
C THR A 37 20.07 13.12 -5.86
N ARG A 38 19.02 13.68 -5.25
CA ARG A 38 19.04 14.16 -3.85
C ARG A 38 17.97 13.45 -3.01
N ASN A 39 18.39 12.38 -2.34
CA ASN A 39 17.52 11.63 -1.44
C ASN A 39 17.27 12.42 -0.14
N HIS A 40 16.01 12.76 0.14
CA HIS A 40 15.65 13.32 1.45
C HIS A 40 15.54 12.24 2.52
N VAL A 41 15.72 12.62 3.80
CA VAL A 41 15.57 11.70 4.93
C VAL A 41 14.20 11.00 4.93
N ILE A 42 13.14 11.74 4.55
CA ILE A 42 11.78 11.18 4.47
C ILE A 42 11.65 10.09 3.39
N GLU A 43 12.47 10.14 2.35
CA GLU A 43 12.45 9.16 1.27
C GLU A 43 13.12 7.84 1.66
N ARG A 44 13.88 7.81 2.76
CA ARG A 44 14.39 6.55 3.34
C ARG A 44 13.27 5.62 3.76
N MET A 45 12.10 6.16 4.10
CA MET A 45 10.92 5.35 4.41
C MET A 45 10.56 4.42 3.25
N TRP A 46 10.74 4.84 2.00
CA TRP A 46 10.47 3.99 0.85
C TRP A 46 11.44 2.82 0.75
N SER A 47 12.73 3.04 1.05
CA SER A 47 13.71 1.96 1.12
C SER A 47 13.36 0.95 2.23
N GLU A 48 12.89 1.42 3.38
CA GLU A 48 12.45 0.55 4.47
C GLU A 48 11.20 -0.25 4.11
N VAL A 49 10.20 0.39 3.51
CA VAL A 49 8.98 -0.30 3.02
C VAL A 49 9.36 -1.34 1.96
N ASN A 50 10.26 -1.01 1.04
CA ASN A 50 10.72 -1.95 0.03
C ASN A 50 11.40 -3.17 0.66
N ALA A 51 12.36 -2.94 1.57
CA ALA A 51 13.11 -4.01 2.20
C ALA A 51 12.24 -4.92 3.09
N ARG A 52 11.29 -4.34 3.83
CA ARG A 52 10.50 -5.07 4.84
C ARG A 52 9.15 -5.59 4.34
N VAL A 53 8.64 -5.05 3.23
CA VAL A 53 7.31 -5.39 2.71
C VAL A 53 7.41 -5.88 1.28
N ASN A 54 7.88 -5.04 0.36
CA ASN A 54 7.74 -5.33 -1.06
C ASN A 54 8.66 -6.46 -1.54
N TYR A 55 9.94 -6.43 -1.18
CA TYR A 55 10.90 -7.42 -1.66
C TYR A 55 10.63 -8.82 -1.13
N PRO A 56 10.35 -9.06 0.17
CA PRO A 56 10.02 -10.40 0.65
C PRO A 56 8.80 -11.01 -0.05
N LEU A 57 7.70 -10.24 -0.17
CA LEU A 57 6.48 -10.69 -0.86
C LEU A 57 6.76 -10.96 -2.34
N LYS A 58 7.43 -10.03 -3.02
CA LYS A 58 7.79 -10.18 -4.44
C LYS A 58 8.66 -11.41 -4.67
N THR A 59 9.67 -11.64 -3.83
CA THR A 59 10.56 -12.79 -3.96
C THR A 59 9.79 -14.10 -3.83
N ALA A 60 8.90 -14.23 -2.85
CA ALA A 60 8.09 -15.43 -2.67
C ALA A 60 7.16 -15.70 -3.88
N LEU A 61 6.55 -14.66 -4.44
CA LEU A 61 5.68 -14.77 -5.62
C LEU A 61 6.45 -15.08 -6.90
N VAL A 62 7.61 -14.44 -7.12
CA VAL A 62 8.46 -14.71 -8.28
C VAL A 62 8.92 -16.16 -8.27
N GLN A 63 9.28 -16.72 -7.11
CA GLN A 63 9.63 -18.13 -7.00
C GLN A 63 8.48 -19.05 -7.43
N LEU A 64 7.23 -18.75 -7.06
CA LEU A 64 6.07 -19.54 -7.52
C LEU A 64 5.88 -19.47 -9.03
N VAL A 65 6.09 -18.30 -9.65
CA VAL A 65 6.02 -18.16 -11.11
C VAL A 65 7.16 -18.93 -11.77
N ASP A 66 8.38 -18.85 -11.25
CA ASP A 66 9.56 -19.54 -11.78
C ASP A 66 9.43 -21.08 -11.66
N MET A 67 8.68 -21.56 -10.66
CA MET A 67 8.34 -22.98 -10.48
C MET A 67 7.13 -23.43 -11.30
N GLU A 68 6.53 -22.54 -12.10
CA GLU A 68 5.30 -22.79 -12.88
C GLU A 68 4.07 -23.15 -12.02
N ASP A 69 4.10 -22.82 -10.72
CA ASP A 69 2.99 -23.06 -9.79
C ASP A 69 1.90 -21.98 -9.86
N LEU A 70 2.19 -20.84 -10.49
CA LEU A 70 1.26 -19.74 -10.69
C LEU A 70 1.06 -19.43 -12.16
N ASP A 71 -0.16 -19.73 -12.64
CA ASP A 71 -0.65 -19.22 -13.91
C ASP A 71 -1.16 -17.78 -13.74
N MET A 72 -0.32 -16.81 -14.08
CA MET A 72 -0.68 -15.39 -14.08
C MET A 72 -1.41 -14.94 -15.35
N GLU A 73 -1.92 -15.84 -16.19
CA GLU A 73 -2.94 -15.55 -17.20
C GLU A 73 -4.36 -15.81 -16.68
N ASP A 74 -4.54 -16.79 -15.79
CA ASP A 74 -5.80 -17.09 -15.11
C ASP A 74 -6.28 -15.93 -14.22
N ASN A 75 -7.55 -15.55 -14.38
CA ASN A 75 -8.15 -14.47 -13.60
C ASN A 75 -8.28 -14.83 -12.12
N THR A 76 -8.56 -16.09 -11.79
CA THR A 76 -8.70 -16.52 -10.40
C THR A 76 -7.37 -16.46 -9.67
N SER A 77 -6.28 -16.94 -10.30
CA SER A 77 -4.91 -16.75 -9.80
C SER A 77 -4.57 -15.27 -9.59
N LYS A 78 -4.80 -14.41 -10.61
CA LYS A 78 -4.55 -12.96 -10.50
C LYS A 78 -5.28 -12.35 -9.31
N TYR A 79 -6.56 -12.67 -9.15
CA TYR A 79 -7.38 -12.20 -8.04
C TYR A 79 -6.83 -12.66 -6.68
N CYS A 80 -6.58 -13.96 -6.51
CA CYS A 80 -6.10 -14.52 -5.24
C CYS A 80 -4.73 -13.95 -4.85
N VAL A 81 -3.80 -13.91 -5.81
CA VAL A 81 -2.47 -13.33 -5.60
C VAL A 81 -2.57 -11.85 -5.25
N SER A 82 -3.37 -11.07 -5.98
CA SER A 82 -3.56 -9.64 -5.71
C SER A 82 -4.17 -9.41 -4.33
N ASN A 83 -5.28 -10.09 -4.02
CA ASN A 83 -6.01 -9.94 -2.77
C ASN A 83 -5.12 -10.26 -1.57
N LEU A 84 -4.50 -11.44 -1.54
CA LEU A 84 -3.66 -11.85 -0.42
C LEU A 84 -2.42 -10.97 -0.29
N THR A 85 -1.76 -10.63 -1.41
CA THR A 85 -0.57 -9.77 -1.38
C THR A 85 -0.91 -8.36 -0.87
N CYS A 86 -2.05 -7.80 -1.26
CA CYS A 86 -2.52 -6.49 -0.76
C CYS A 86 -2.78 -6.52 0.74
N GLN A 87 -3.40 -7.58 1.27
CA GLN A 87 -3.62 -7.74 2.72
C GLN A 87 -2.29 -7.83 3.47
N MET A 88 -1.35 -8.64 2.97
CA MET A 88 -0.02 -8.81 3.54
C MET A 88 0.80 -7.51 3.49
N ALA A 89 0.72 -6.78 2.38
CA ALA A 89 1.36 -5.48 2.23
C ALA A 89 0.75 -4.44 3.18
N GLY A 90 -0.57 -4.42 3.35
CA GLY A 90 -1.27 -3.57 4.30
C GLY A 90 -0.83 -3.81 5.76
N LEU A 91 -0.71 -5.09 6.14
CA LEU A 91 -0.16 -5.47 7.44
C LEU A 91 1.29 -5.01 7.60
N GLY A 92 2.13 -5.24 6.57
CA GLY A 92 3.52 -4.85 6.57
C GLY A 92 3.73 -3.34 6.68
N ILE A 93 2.99 -2.55 5.91
CA ILE A 93 3.01 -1.08 5.97
C ILE A 93 2.60 -0.61 7.36
N THR A 94 1.53 -1.19 7.93
CA THR A 94 1.09 -0.88 9.30
C THR A 94 2.21 -1.12 10.32
N ASN A 95 2.90 -2.25 10.22
CA ASN A 95 4.01 -2.60 11.12
C ASN A 95 5.21 -1.66 10.94
N VAL A 96 5.56 -1.31 9.69
CA VAL A 96 6.62 -0.36 9.38
C VAL A 96 6.31 1.02 9.97
N ILE A 97 5.09 1.53 9.78
CA ILE A 97 4.68 2.83 10.33
C ILE A 97 4.75 2.83 11.86
N LYS A 98 4.25 1.78 12.52
CA LYS A 98 4.32 1.65 13.98
C LYS A 98 5.77 1.67 14.47
N ALA A 99 6.64 0.86 13.88
CA ALA A 99 8.06 0.80 14.24
C ALA A 99 8.77 2.13 13.95
N TRP A 100 8.48 2.73 12.79
CA TRP A 100 9.04 4.01 12.37
C TRP A 100 8.62 5.16 13.28
N ASN A 101 7.42 5.15 13.87
CA ASN A 101 7.04 6.24 14.78
C ASN A 101 7.48 5.97 16.24
N ALA A 102 7.85 4.74 16.57
CA ALA A 102 8.33 4.35 17.90
C ALA A 102 9.85 4.46 18.10
N HIS A 103 10.65 4.59 17.03
CA HIS A 103 12.10 4.66 17.17
C HIS A 103 12.58 5.99 17.76
N ARG A 104 13.71 5.96 18.47
CA ARG A 104 14.36 7.18 18.97
C ARG A 104 15.25 7.81 17.91
N ILE A 105 15.02 9.08 17.60
CA ILE A 105 15.88 9.89 16.75
C ILE A 105 16.93 10.59 17.64
N PRO A 106 18.24 10.35 17.44
CA PRO A 106 19.29 11.01 18.20
C PRO A 106 19.15 12.54 18.18
N GLY A 107 19.20 13.17 19.36
CA GLY A 107 19.07 14.62 19.51
C GLY A 107 17.65 15.19 19.31
N LYS A 108 16.64 14.37 18.97
CA LYS A 108 15.25 14.84 18.80
C LYS A 108 14.25 14.15 19.73
N GLY A 109 14.35 12.85 19.96
CA GLY A 109 13.39 12.08 20.76
C GLY A 109 12.63 11.04 19.95
N ILE A 110 11.49 10.56 20.47
CA ILE A 110 10.66 9.54 19.82
C ILE A 110 9.49 10.24 19.11
N PRO A 111 9.24 10.02 17.80
CA PRO A 111 8.19 10.70 17.05
C PRO A 111 6.80 10.63 17.72
N ASN A 112 6.38 9.45 18.17
CA ASN A 112 5.10 9.29 18.88
C ASN A 112 5.01 10.16 20.13
N GLU A 113 6.11 10.30 20.87
CA GLU A 113 6.17 11.14 22.08
C GLU A 113 6.14 12.63 21.73
N LEU A 114 6.87 13.03 20.68
CA LEU A 114 6.90 14.40 20.19
C LEU A 114 5.55 14.85 19.61
N ALA A 115 4.76 13.92 19.08
CA ALA A 115 3.47 14.18 18.45
C ALA A 115 2.27 13.99 19.40
N LYS A 116 2.47 13.67 20.69
CA LYS A 116 1.38 13.39 21.65
C LYS A 116 0.35 14.50 21.74
N GLU A 117 0.78 15.75 21.67
CA GLU A 117 -0.10 16.94 21.72
C GLU A 117 -0.80 17.22 20.38
N GLY A 118 -0.41 16.50 19.32
CA GLY A 118 -0.94 16.64 17.97
C GLY A 118 -0.44 17.88 17.23
N CYS A 119 -1.04 18.13 16.05
CA CYS A 119 -0.86 19.38 15.32
C CYS A 119 -1.96 20.37 15.72
N PRO A 120 -1.64 21.59 16.20
CA PRO A 120 -2.64 22.59 16.55
C PRO A 120 -3.39 23.14 15.33
N ALA A 121 -2.76 23.13 14.15
CA ALA A 121 -3.38 23.51 12.88
C ALA A 121 -3.88 22.25 12.15
N ARG A 122 -5.09 21.79 12.48
CA ARG A 122 -5.75 20.67 11.79
C ARG A 122 -6.46 21.18 10.55
N VAL A 123 -6.29 20.47 9.44
CA VAL A 123 -7.11 20.66 8.24
C VAL A 123 -8.46 19.98 8.51
N PRO A 124 -9.60 20.67 8.32
CA PRO A 124 -10.93 20.07 8.40
C PRO A 124 -11.05 18.86 7.45
N GLU A 125 -11.70 17.78 7.91
CA GLU A 125 -11.84 16.54 7.13
C GLU A 125 -12.63 16.75 5.83
N ASP A 126 -13.56 17.71 5.80
CA ASP A 126 -14.31 18.10 4.60
C ASP A 126 -13.45 18.68 3.48
N LEU A 127 -12.23 19.14 3.81
CA LEU A 127 -11.25 19.63 2.83
C LEU A 127 -10.29 18.53 2.34
N LEU A 128 -10.39 17.31 2.88
CA LEU A 128 -9.53 16.18 2.55
C LEU A 128 -10.31 15.15 1.74
N PRO A 129 -10.43 15.33 0.40
CA PRO A 129 -11.16 14.37 -0.43
C PRO A 129 -10.48 13.01 -0.41
N VAL A 130 -11.30 11.95 -0.41
CA VAL A 130 -10.85 10.59 -0.69
C VAL A 130 -10.28 10.48 -2.11
N GLY A 131 -9.50 9.44 -2.39
CA GLY A 131 -8.75 9.31 -3.64
C GLY A 131 -9.57 9.52 -4.92
N ASP A 132 -10.76 8.92 -4.99
CA ASP A 132 -11.63 9.07 -6.17
C ASP A 132 -12.15 10.49 -6.34
N ALA A 133 -12.67 11.08 -5.26
CA ALA A 133 -13.14 12.47 -5.27
C ALA A 133 -12.02 13.45 -5.60
N ALA A 134 -10.79 13.20 -5.11
CA ALA A 134 -9.63 14.00 -5.42
C ALA A 134 -9.27 13.93 -6.91
N ALA A 135 -9.34 12.73 -7.51
CA ALA A 135 -9.04 12.54 -8.92
C ALA A 135 -10.15 13.07 -9.85
N ASP A 136 -11.42 13.04 -9.42
CA ASP A 136 -12.50 13.77 -10.10
C ASP A 136 -12.23 15.27 -10.12
N LEU A 137 -11.89 15.83 -8.95
CA LEU A 137 -11.55 17.25 -8.81
C LEU A 137 -10.36 17.62 -9.70
N TYR A 138 -9.31 16.78 -9.73
CA TYR A 138 -8.17 16.96 -10.60
C TYR A 138 -8.58 17.02 -12.08
N GLN A 139 -9.41 16.09 -12.53
CA GLN A 139 -9.88 16.06 -13.91
C GLN A 139 -10.74 17.27 -14.26
N GLN A 140 -11.64 17.68 -13.37
CA GLN A 140 -12.52 18.84 -13.57
C GLN A 140 -11.73 20.14 -13.74
N GLU A 141 -10.68 20.32 -12.95
CA GLU A 141 -9.92 21.58 -12.95
C GLU A 141 -8.77 21.62 -13.95
N THR A 142 -8.11 20.49 -14.20
CA THR A 142 -6.96 20.44 -15.12
C THR A 142 -7.34 20.01 -16.53
N GLY A 143 -8.55 19.47 -16.73
CA GLY A 143 -8.96 18.82 -17.97
C GLY A 143 -8.25 17.51 -18.27
N SER A 144 -7.31 17.06 -17.41
CA SER A 144 -6.51 15.86 -17.60
C SER A 144 -7.00 14.71 -16.73
N ALA A 145 -7.13 13.52 -17.30
CA ALA A 145 -7.54 12.33 -16.56
C ALA A 145 -6.33 11.57 -16.01
N LEU A 146 -6.40 11.19 -14.73
CA LEU A 146 -5.48 10.24 -14.13
C LEU A 146 -5.94 8.80 -14.43
N LYS A 147 -5.00 7.86 -14.47
CA LYS A 147 -5.35 6.44 -14.51
C LYS A 147 -6.01 6.07 -13.17
N ARG A 148 -7.27 5.64 -13.22
CA ARG A 148 -8.11 5.38 -12.05
C ARG A 148 -7.87 3.99 -11.48
N GLU A 149 -8.27 2.96 -12.22
CA GLU A 149 -8.25 1.58 -11.76
C GLU A 149 -7.41 0.71 -12.67
N SER A 150 -6.78 -0.30 -12.07
CA SER A 150 -6.14 -1.39 -12.78
C SER A 150 -7.08 -2.58 -12.73
N ILE A 151 -7.49 -3.12 -13.87
CA ILE A 151 -8.34 -4.32 -13.98
C ILE A 151 -7.55 -5.62 -13.69
N PHE A 152 -6.63 -5.58 -12.74
CA PHE A 152 -5.76 -6.71 -12.44
C PHE A 152 -6.42 -7.63 -11.41
N GLY A 153 -6.80 -8.84 -11.85
CA GLY A 153 -7.45 -9.82 -10.99
C GLY A 153 -8.86 -9.40 -10.62
N CYS A 154 -9.81 -9.60 -11.54
CA CYS A 154 -11.21 -9.31 -11.27
C CYS A 154 -11.79 -10.30 -10.26
N ASP A 155 -12.67 -9.80 -9.40
CA ASP A 155 -13.44 -10.62 -8.47
C ASP A 155 -14.16 -11.77 -9.19
N PRO A 156 -13.83 -13.03 -8.88
CA PRO A 156 -14.40 -14.19 -9.57
C PRO A 156 -15.74 -14.63 -8.95
N PHE A 157 -16.14 -14.12 -7.78
CA PHE A 157 -17.33 -14.60 -7.09
C PHE A 157 -18.62 -14.05 -7.71
N THR A 158 -19.60 -14.93 -7.90
CA THR A 158 -20.95 -14.57 -8.36
C THR A 158 -21.89 -14.23 -7.19
N SER A 159 -21.50 -14.55 -5.96
CA SER A 159 -22.28 -14.27 -4.76
C SER A 159 -21.39 -13.94 -3.55
N GLU A 160 -21.89 -13.07 -2.68
CA GLU A 160 -21.20 -12.72 -1.42
C GLU A 160 -21.09 -13.91 -0.47
N ALA A 161 -22.05 -14.86 -0.52
CA ALA A 161 -22.00 -16.07 0.29
C ALA A 161 -20.80 -16.96 -0.07
N SER A 162 -20.50 -17.12 -1.36
CA SER A 162 -19.33 -17.86 -1.85
C SER A 162 -18.01 -17.20 -1.42
N ARG A 163 -17.95 -15.86 -1.47
CA ARG A 163 -16.80 -15.10 -0.98
C ARG A 163 -16.60 -15.35 0.51
N GLN A 164 -17.64 -15.13 1.32
CA GLN A 164 -17.56 -15.26 2.77
C GLN A 164 -17.17 -16.68 3.20
N GLN A 165 -17.68 -17.69 2.49
CA GLN A 165 -17.29 -19.09 2.71
C GLN A 165 -15.79 -19.29 2.44
N THR A 166 -15.28 -18.80 1.31
CA THR A 166 -13.86 -18.90 0.94
C THR A 166 -12.98 -18.22 1.99
N GLU A 167 -13.34 -16.98 2.40
CA GLU A 167 -12.59 -16.23 3.41
C GLU A 167 -12.59 -16.94 4.76
N THR A 168 -13.71 -17.53 5.15
CA THR A 168 -13.84 -18.27 6.42
C THR A 168 -13.01 -19.55 6.39
N GLU A 169 -13.09 -20.32 5.30
CA GLU A 169 -12.30 -21.55 5.13
C GLU A 169 -10.80 -21.21 5.13
N PHE A 170 -10.38 -20.20 4.37
CA PHE A 170 -8.99 -19.73 4.33
C PHE A 170 -8.50 -19.27 5.72
N GLY A 171 -9.27 -18.41 6.39
CA GLY A 171 -8.92 -17.87 7.70
C GLY A 171 -8.89 -18.91 8.84
N SER A 172 -9.54 -20.06 8.65
CA SER A 172 -9.46 -21.18 9.60
C SER A 172 -8.13 -21.95 9.53
N HIS A 173 -7.40 -21.84 8.42
CA HIS A 173 -6.14 -22.54 8.19
C HIS A 173 -4.92 -21.61 8.27
N PHE A 174 -5.09 -20.33 7.91
CA PHE A 174 -3.99 -19.39 7.78
C PHE A 174 -4.22 -18.12 8.61
N ASP A 175 -3.25 -17.82 9.48
CA ASP A 175 -3.14 -16.54 10.16
C ASP A 175 -2.22 -15.59 9.38
N LEU A 176 -2.76 -14.46 8.92
CA LEU A 176 -2.03 -13.48 8.12
C LEU A 176 -0.80 -12.92 8.85
N ALA A 177 -0.87 -12.74 10.17
CA ALA A 177 0.25 -12.22 10.94
C ALA A 177 1.42 -13.23 10.95
N SER A 178 1.13 -14.50 11.16
CA SER A 178 2.09 -15.59 11.11
C SER A 178 2.68 -15.76 9.72
N LEU A 179 1.86 -15.71 8.66
CA LEU A 179 2.35 -15.72 7.28
C LEU A 179 3.33 -14.57 7.03
N TYR A 180 2.97 -13.36 7.48
CA TYR A 180 3.80 -12.18 7.25
C TYR A 180 5.12 -12.27 8.01
N GLN A 181 5.13 -12.79 9.24
CA GLN A 181 6.38 -13.01 9.97
C GLN A 181 7.29 -14.02 9.27
N ASN A 182 6.73 -15.08 8.67
CA ASN A 182 7.53 -16.04 7.92
C ASN A 182 8.15 -15.40 6.66
N VAL A 183 7.34 -14.71 5.85
CA VAL A 183 7.81 -14.16 4.57
C VAL A 183 8.93 -13.11 4.77
N VAL A 184 8.84 -12.25 5.78
CA VAL A 184 9.88 -11.24 6.05
C VAL A 184 11.17 -11.82 6.62
N ASN A 185 11.12 -13.02 7.19
CA ASN A 185 12.29 -13.77 7.66
C ASN A 185 12.80 -14.77 6.61
N HIS A 186 12.43 -14.58 5.34
CA HIS A 186 12.84 -15.41 4.21
C HIS A 186 12.35 -16.87 4.25
N ASN A 187 11.37 -17.17 5.10
CA ASN A 187 10.64 -18.43 5.06
C ASN A 187 9.39 -18.27 4.18
N TYR A 188 9.54 -18.58 2.89
CA TYR A 188 8.50 -18.28 1.90
C TYR A 188 7.42 -19.37 1.79
N GLU A 189 7.74 -20.61 2.15
CA GLU A 189 6.88 -21.79 1.96
C GLU A 189 5.47 -21.58 2.56
N PRO A 190 5.28 -21.08 3.81
CA PRO A 190 3.93 -20.90 4.36
C PRO A 190 3.07 -19.92 3.56
N PHE A 191 3.69 -18.83 3.07
CA PHE A 191 2.97 -17.85 2.25
C PHE A 191 2.65 -18.42 0.86
N GLN A 192 3.57 -19.20 0.29
CA GLN A 192 3.36 -19.87 -0.99
C GLN A 192 2.23 -20.91 -0.91
N ASP A 193 2.19 -21.70 0.14
CA ASP A 193 1.10 -22.65 0.41
C ASP A 193 -0.23 -21.95 0.62
N ALA A 194 -0.24 -20.81 1.32
CA ALA A 194 -1.44 -19.99 1.47
C ALA A 194 -1.95 -19.49 0.12
N VAL A 195 -1.07 -19.04 -0.78
CA VAL A 195 -1.47 -18.64 -2.15
C VAL A 195 -2.11 -19.81 -2.90
N ARG A 196 -1.47 -20.98 -2.92
CA ARG A 196 -2.02 -22.19 -3.59
C ARG A 196 -3.37 -22.57 -3.00
N SER A 197 -3.46 -22.65 -1.67
CA SER A 197 -4.68 -23.00 -0.96
C SER A 197 -5.82 -22.00 -1.19
N LEU A 198 -5.52 -20.70 -1.30
CA LEU A 198 -6.52 -19.68 -1.59
C LEU A 198 -7.07 -19.83 -3.02
N ILE A 199 -6.19 -20.12 -3.99
CA ILE A 199 -6.60 -20.38 -5.38
C ILE A 199 -7.49 -21.61 -5.44
N ASP A 200 -7.08 -22.73 -4.83
CA ASP A 200 -7.85 -23.98 -4.84
C ASP A 200 -9.19 -23.85 -4.12
N THR A 201 -9.24 -23.09 -3.04
CA THR A 201 -10.49 -22.82 -2.31
C THR A 201 -11.41 -21.93 -3.12
N THR A 202 -10.88 -20.86 -3.71
CA THR A 202 -11.66 -19.95 -4.56
C THR A 202 -12.25 -20.69 -5.77
N ARG A 203 -11.44 -21.52 -6.46
CA ARG A 203 -11.88 -22.32 -7.61
C ARG A 203 -13.02 -23.30 -7.29
N ARG A 204 -13.16 -23.75 -6.04
CA ARG A 204 -14.27 -24.62 -5.61
C ARG A 204 -15.58 -23.84 -5.41
N CYS A 205 -15.52 -22.51 -5.31
CA CYS A 205 -16.62 -21.64 -4.94
C CYS A 205 -17.08 -20.68 -6.06
N VAL A 206 -16.40 -20.69 -7.22
CA VAL A 206 -16.69 -19.83 -8.39
C VAL A 206 -17.15 -20.63 -9.61
#